data_AF-A0A931GD39-F1
#
_entry.id   AF-A0A931GD39-F1
#
_cell.length_a   1.000
_cell.length_b   1.000
_cell.length_c   1.000
_cell.angle_alpha   90.00
_cell.angle_beta   90.00
_cell.angle_gamma   90.00
#
_symmetry.space_group_name_H-M   'P 1'
#
loop_
_entity.id
_entity.type
_entity.pdbx_description
1 polymer ?
#
loop_
_entity_poly.entity_id
_entity_poly.type
_entity_poly.pdbx_seq_one_letter_code
_entity_poly.pdbx_strand_id
1 'polypeptide(L)'
;MSTSKSLPRTLDAWVQHLGKLPLPIEQQQHVRLRRILGDSRRTWREIAEAIESSPSFALQVLREANQSSNSLSDPAESIETALSRLGLSRCEALLNQAPALPENDIPLAFKQILLISQHASQQARGLFGARLARLWNELHGCSLLFLAPIWPLLCAHPQLFEAWEQRVLLKGERPAAVEKELLGV
;
A
#
# COMPACT_ATOMS: atom_id res chain seq x y z
N MET A 1 -12.57 26.32 -17.06
CA MET A 1 -13.66 25.56 -16.40
C MET A 1 -13.31 24.09 -16.52
N SER A 2 -12.65 23.53 -15.52
CA SER A 2 -12.24 22.11 -15.54
C SER A 2 -13.45 21.25 -15.18
N THR A 3 -13.93 20.47 -16.14
CA THR A 3 -15.02 19.51 -15.96
C THR A 3 -14.67 18.58 -14.78
N SER A 4 -15.44 18.65 -13.69
CA SER A 4 -15.33 17.68 -12.61
C SER A 4 -15.72 16.32 -13.17
N LYS A 5 -14.73 15.45 -13.38
CA LYS A 5 -14.98 14.07 -13.78
C LYS A 5 -15.82 13.44 -12.68
N SER A 6 -16.98 12.89 -13.03
CA SER A 6 -17.83 12.18 -12.07
C SER A 6 -17.04 11.06 -11.41
N LEU A 7 -17.16 10.91 -10.09
CA LEU A 7 -16.52 9.82 -9.36
C LEU A 7 -17.02 8.46 -9.86
N PRO A 8 -16.18 7.41 -9.84
CA PRO A 8 -16.62 6.05 -10.09
C PRO A 8 -17.76 5.65 -9.14
N ARG A 9 -18.67 4.78 -9.61
CA ARG A 9 -19.87 4.35 -8.88
C ARG A 9 -20.03 2.83 -8.81
N THR A 10 -19.02 2.08 -9.25
CA THR A 10 -19.00 0.61 -9.21
C THR A 10 -17.61 0.15 -8.79
N LEU A 11 -17.51 -1.06 -8.25
CA LEU A 11 -16.25 -1.62 -7.79
C LEU A 11 -15.22 -1.70 -8.91
N ASP A 12 -15.61 -2.23 -10.08
CA ASP A 12 -14.71 -2.35 -11.24
C ASP A 12 -14.19 -0.99 -11.71
N ALA A 13 -15.04 0.04 -11.73
CA ALA A 13 -14.63 1.38 -12.11
C ALA A 13 -13.67 1.99 -11.07
N TRP A 14 -13.88 1.74 -9.78
CA TRP A 14 -12.94 2.12 -8.73
C TRP A 14 -11.61 1.39 -8.86
N VAL A 15 -11.61 0.09 -9.11
CA VAL A 15 -10.39 -0.71 -9.32
C VAL A 15 -9.62 -0.21 -10.55
N GLN A 16 -10.30 0.13 -11.65
CA GLN A 16 -9.65 0.71 -12.83
C GLN A 16 -9.08 2.11 -12.56
N HIS A 17 -9.83 2.95 -11.83
CA HIS A 17 -9.42 4.33 -11.51
C HIS A 17 -8.25 4.37 -10.53
N LEU A 18 -8.25 3.50 -9.52
CA LEU A 18 -7.31 3.51 -8.40
C LEU A 18 -6.15 2.51 -8.56
N GLY A 19 -6.34 1.44 -9.32
CA GLY A 19 -5.39 0.32 -9.38
C GLY A 19 -4.01 0.69 -9.90
N LYS A 20 -3.92 1.74 -10.74
CA LYS A 20 -2.68 2.27 -11.30
C LYS A 20 -2.20 3.56 -10.64
N LEU A 21 -2.87 4.02 -9.59
CA LEU A 21 -2.49 5.24 -8.90
C LEU A 21 -1.13 5.01 -8.20
N PRO A 22 -0.10 5.82 -8.51
CA PRO A 22 1.17 5.72 -7.80
C PRO A 22 1.00 6.31 -6.40
N LEU A 23 1.20 5.48 -5.38
CA LEU A 23 1.10 5.92 -3.99
C LEU A 23 2.37 6.69 -3.59
N PRO A 24 2.23 7.86 -2.94
CA PRO A 24 3.37 8.65 -2.54
C PRO A 24 4.14 7.97 -1.41
N ILE A 25 5.43 8.27 -1.37
CA ILE A 25 6.37 7.93 -0.31
C ILE A 25 6.88 9.24 0.27
N GLU A 26 7.02 9.31 1.59
CA GLU A 26 7.63 10.46 2.24
C GLU A 26 9.08 10.65 1.74
N GLN A 27 9.47 11.90 1.45
CA GLN A 27 10.78 12.21 0.84
C GLN A 27 11.97 11.60 1.59
N GLN A 28 11.98 11.66 2.92
CA GLN A 28 13.09 11.10 3.71
C GLN A 28 13.17 9.58 3.56
N GLN A 29 12.01 8.91 3.60
CA GLN A 29 11.91 7.47 3.39
C GLN A 29 12.32 7.08 1.95
N HIS A 30 11.93 7.87 0.95
CA HIS A 30 12.32 7.65 -0.45
C HIS A 30 13.84 7.71 -0.63
N VAL A 31 14.50 8.75 -0.11
CA VAL A 31 15.96 8.89 -0.15
C VAL A 31 16.64 7.72 0.56
N ARG A 32 16.12 7.30 1.71
CA ARG A 32 16.63 6.14 2.46
C ARG A 32 16.53 4.85 1.64
N LEU A 33 15.38 4.58 1.04
CA LEU A 33 15.16 3.39 0.20
C LEU A 33 16.11 3.39 -1.00
N ARG A 34 16.27 4.54 -1.68
CA ARG A 34 17.19 4.66 -2.82
C ARG A 34 18.62 4.33 -2.44
N ARG A 35 19.06 4.77 -1.26
CA ARG A 35 20.41 4.46 -0.74
C ARG A 35 20.58 2.98 -0.42
N ILE A 36 19.54 2.34 0.11
CA ILE A 36 19.57 0.91 0.48
C ILE A 36 19.59 0.02 -0.77
N LEU A 37 18.77 0.33 -1.78
CA LEU A 37 18.73 -0.41 -3.04
C LEU A 37 20.07 -0.34 -3.80
N GLY A 38 20.75 0.82 -3.75
CA GLY A 38 22.05 1.01 -4.39
C GLY A 38 23.26 0.51 -3.59
N ASP A 39 23.09 -0.02 -2.37
CA ASP A 39 24.22 -0.53 -1.57
C ASP A 39 24.42 -2.03 -1.81
N SER A 40 25.41 -2.37 -2.63
CA SER A 40 25.72 -3.76 -3.03
C SER A 40 26.17 -4.66 -1.88
N ARG A 41 26.38 -4.13 -0.67
CA ARG A 41 26.75 -4.90 0.52
C ARG A 41 25.53 -5.44 1.29
N ARG A 42 24.33 -4.98 0.93
CA ARG A 42 23.08 -5.39 1.60
C ARG A 42 22.61 -6.75 1.11
N THR A 43 22.10 -7.53 2.04
CA THR A 43 21.41 -8.79 1.75
C THR A 43 19.99 -8.52 1.24
N TRP A 44 19.43 -9.45 0.49
CA TRP A 44 18.03 -9.37 0.03
C TRP A 44 17.04 -9.19 1.19
N ARG A 45 17.30 -9.86 2.31
CA ARG A 45 16.51 -9.72 3.53
C ARG A 45 16.55 -8.32 4.12
N GLU A 46 17.73 -7.70 4.23
CA GLU A 46 17.82 -6.32 4.72
C GLU A 46 17.11 -5.33 3.79
N ILE A 47 17.17 -5.57 2.48
CA ILE A 47 16.46 -4.75 1.49
C ILE A 47 14.95 -4.96 1.62
N ALA A 48 14.49 -6.21 1.78
CA ALA A 48 13.09 -6.54 1.99
C ALA A 48 12.53 -5.85 3.25
N GLU A 49 13.22 -5.98 4.38
CA GLU A 49 12.85 -5.33 5.65
C GLU A 49 12.79 -3.79 5.50
N ALA A 50 13.69 -3.20 4.72
CA ALA A 50 13.65 -1.77 4.42
C ALA A 50 12.44 -1.38 3.57
N ILE A 51 12.10 -2.17 2.54
CA ILE A 51 10.92 -1.94 1.70
C ILE A 51 9.63 -2.09 2.51
N GLU A 52 9.54 -3.09 3.39
CA GLU A 52 8.39 -3.34 4.28
C GLU A 52 8.14 -2.18 5.24
N SER A 53 9.18 -1.43 5.61
CA SER A 53 9.02 -0.20 6.39
C SER A 53 8.27 0.91 5.64
N SER A 54 8.12 0.79 4.32
CA SER A 54 7.35 1.69 3.45
C SER A 54 6.20 0.93 2.79
N PRO A 55 5.00 0.87 3.42
CA PRO A 55 3.92 0.03 2.92
C PRO A 55 3.46 0.39 1.50
N SER A 56 3.45 1.68 1.16
CA SER A 56 3.16 2.16 -0.20
C SER A 56 4.11 1.56 -1.23
N PHE A 57 5.40 1.46 -0.91
CA PHE A 57 6.40 0.90 -1.82
C PHE A 57 6.36 -0.62 -1.84
N ALA A 58 6.19 -1.26 -0.69
CA ALA A 58 5.98 -2.71 -0.57
C ALA A 58 4.82 -3.20 -1.46
N LEU A 59 3.69 -2.49 -1.44
CA LEU A 59 2.55 -2.79 -2.31
C LEU A 59 2.89 -2.63 -3.80
N GLN A 60 3.62 -1.59 -4.18
CA GLN A 60 4.05 -1.38 -5.57
C GLN A 60 4.96 -2.50 -6.06
N VAL A 61 5.92 -2.92 -5.25
CA VAL A 61 6.84 -4.02 -5.54
C VAL A 61 6.07 -5.34 -5.72
N LEU A 62 5.12 -5.65 -4.83
CA LEU A 62 4.31 -6.87 -4.94
C LEU A 62 3.37 -6.85 -6.14
N ARG A 63 2.75 -5.70 -6.44
CA ARG A 63 1.93 -5.55 -7.65
C ARG A 63 2.77 -5.79 -8.89
N GLU A 64 3.94 -5.19 -8.98
CA GLU A 64 4.83 -5.37 -10.12
C GLU A 64 5.28 -6.82 -10.30
N ALA A 65 5.70 -7.48 -9.21
CA ALA A 65 6.12 -8.88 -9.25
C ALA A 65 5.00 -9.84 -9.68
N ASN A 66 3.75 -9.45 -9.48
CA ASN A 66 2.56 -10.26 -9.79
C ASN A 66 1.80 -9.80 -11.05
N GLN A 67 2.22 -8.71 -11.72
CA GLN A 67 1.57 -8.20 -12.94
C GLN A 67 1.77 -9.11 -14.15
N SER A 68 2.90 -9.81 -14.23
CA SER A 68 3.33 -10.59 -15.40
C SER A 68 3.26 -12.10 -15.16
N SER A 69 2.33 -12.57 -14.31
CA SER A 69 2.17 -13.99 -14.03
C SER A 69 1.90 -14.78 -15.32
N ASN A 70 2.95 -15.35 -15.89
CA ASN A 70 2.83 -16.57 -16.66
C ASN A 70 2.11 -17.57 -15.73
N SER A 71 1.06 -18.22 -16.21
CA SER A 71 0.18 -19.11 -15.42
C SER A 71 0.87 -20.33 -14.78
N LEU A 72 2.20 -20.40 -14.87
CA LEU A 72 3.07 -21.48 -14.42
C LEU A 72 3.88 -21.12 -13.16
N SER A 73 3.91 -19.85 -12.73
CA SER A 73 4.65 -19.42 -11.54
C SER A 73 3.71 -19.03 -10.41
N ASP A 74 3.98 -19.53 -9.21
CA ASP A 74 3.25 -19.13 -8.00
C ASP A 74 3.34 -17.60 -7.77
N PRO A 75 2.31 -16.96 -7.21
CA PRO A 75 2.37 -15.54 -6.85
C PRO A 75 3.54 -15.23 -5.90
N ALA A 76 4.13 -14.04 -6.03
CA ALA A 76 5.07 -13.52 -5.05
C ALA A 76 4.29 -13.03 -3.82
N GLU A 77 4.34 -13.79 -2.73
CA GLU A 77 3.61 -13.51 -1.48
C GLU A 77 4.45 -12.74 -0.45
N SER A 78 5.76 -12.59 -0.68
CA SER A 78 6.68 -11.82 0.17
C SER A 78 7.50 -10.83 -0.64
N ILE A 79 8.02 -9.79 0.05
CA ILE A 79 8.92 -8.83 -0.57
C ILE A 79 10.23 -9.48 -1.01
N GLU A 80 10.76 -10.43 -0.25
CA GLU A 80 11.97 -11.16 -0.64
C GLU A 80 11.78 -11.96 -1.94
N THR A 81 10.65 -12.63 -2.12
CA THR A 81 10.31 -13.35 -3.36
C THR A 81 10.10 -12.37 -4.51
N ALA A 82 9.41 -11.25 -4.26
CA ALA A 82 9.19 -10.21 -5.26
C ALA A 82 10.51 -9.56 -5.73
N LEU A 83 11.40 -9.26 -4.79
CA LEU A 83 12.75 -8.75 -5.06
C LEU A 83 13.58 -9.72 -5.89
N SER A 84 13.55 -11.01 -5.53
CA SER A 84 14.26 -12.07 -6.26
C SER A 84 13.75 -12.22 -7.70
N ARG A 85 12.44 -12.02 -7.93
CA ARG A 85 11.82 -12.08 -9.26
C ARG A 85 12.12 -10.84 -10.11
N LEU A 86 12.03 -9.65 -9.51
CA LEU A 86 12.16 -8.37 -10.23
C LEU A 86 13.62 -7.96 -10.45
N GLY A 87 14.50 -8.28 -9.50
CA GLY A 87 15.85 -7.75 -9.43
C GLY A 87 15.90 -6.29 -8.95
N LEU A 88 17.08 -5.86 -8.49
CA LEU A 88 17.28 -4.52 -7.93
C LEU A 88 17.00 -3.41 -8.94
N SER A 89 17.41 -3.58 -10.21
CA SER A 89 17.22 -2.56 -11.24
C SER A 89 15.75 -2.22 -11.49
N ARG A 90 14.86 -3.23 -11.49
CA ARG A 90 13.42 -3.01 -11.64
C ARG A 90 12.83 -2.36 -10.39
N CYS A 91 13.25 -2.75 -9.20
CA CYS A 91 12.83 -2.11 -7.95
C CYS A 91 13.27 -0.64 -7.87
N GLU A 92 14.49 -0.30 -8.30
CA GLU A 92 14.94 1.09 -8.41
C GLU A 92 14.10 1.89 -9.42
N ALA A 93 13.78 1.30 -10.57
CA ALA A 93 12.92 1.93 -11.56
C ALA A 93 11.51 2.21 -11.02
N LEU A 94 10.93 1.28 -10.23
CA LEU A 94 9.67 1.50 -9.52
C LEU A 94 9.78 2.63 -8.50
N LEU A 95 10.83 2.63 -7.69
CA LEU A 95 11.03 3.66 -6.68
C LEU A 95 11.11 5.06 -7.31
N ASN A 96 11.76 5.17 -8.47
CA ASN A 96 11.86 6.44 -9.21
C ASN A 96 10.53 6.90 -9.81
N GLN A 97 9.54 6.02 -9.98
CA GLN A 97 8.19 6.36 -10.43
C GLN A 97 7.28 6.79 -9.27
N ALA A 98 7.58 6.36 -8.04
CA ALA A 98 6.81 6.71 -6.86
C ALA A 98 6.99 8.20 -6.51
N PRO A 99 5.91 8.97 -6.34
CA PRO A 99 5.98 10.37 -5.92
C PRO A 99 6.66 10.51 -4.56
N ALA A 100 7.73 11.30 -4.50
CA ALA A 100 8.43 11.62 -3.26
C ALA A 100 7.90 12.97 -2.72
N LEU A 101 6.95 12.93 -1.77
CA LEU A 101 6.29 14.12 -1.26
C LEU A 101 6.81 14.50 0.15
N PRO A 102 6.90 15.80 0.48
CA PRO A 102 7.07 16.23 1.87
C PRO A 102 5.93 15.68 2.73
N GLU A 103 6.20 15.43 4.01
CA GLU A 103 5.21 14.84 4.92
C GLU A 103 3.89 15.65 4.97
N ASN A 104 3.97 16.98 4.90
CA ASN A 104 2.81 17.88 4.97
C ASN A 104 1.93 17.83 3.71
N ASP A 105 2.47 17.36 2.58
CA ASP A 105 1.75 17.29 1.30
C ASP A 105 1.07 15.92 1.12
N ILE A 106 1.33 14.96 2.01
CA ILE A 106 0.68 13.65 2.02
C ILE A 106 -0.62 13.74 2.83
N PRO A 107 -1.78 13.32 2.28
CA PRO A 107 -3.06 13.37 2.99
C PRO A 107 -2.99 12.69 4.37
N LEU A 108 -3.51 13.37 5.40
CA LEU A 108 -3.41 12.91 6.79
C LEU A 108 -4.04 11.53 7.01
N ALA A 109 -5.28 11.34 6.53
CA ALA A 109 -5.99 10.06 6.65
C ALA A 109 -5.20 8.91 5.99
N PHE A 110 -4.57 9.17 4.85
CA PHE A 110 -3.71 8.20 4.18
C PHE A 110 -2.50 7.82 5.07
N LYS A 111 -1.77 8.80 5.61
CA LYS A 111 -0.65 8.55 6.54
C LYS A 111 -1.08 7.74 7.77
N GLN A 112 -2.20 8.09 8.38
CA GLN A 112 -2.71 7.41 9.57
C GLN A 112 -3.04 5.95 9.28
N ILE A 113 -3.68 5.66 8.15
CA ILE A 113 -4.01 4.29 7.77
C ILE A 113 -2.75 3.48 7.44
N LEU A 114 -1.72 4.08 6.81
CA LEU A 114 -0.43 3.40 6.63
C LEU A 114 0.22 3.05 7.98
N LEU A 115 0.17 3.96 8.95
CA LEU A 115 0.70 3.72 10.30
C LEU A 115 -0.07 2.61 11.03
N ILE A 116 -1.40 2.56 10.89
CA ILE A 116 -2.22 1.48 11.44
C ILE A 116 -1.81 0.14 10.84
N SER A 117 -1.58 0.07 9.54
CA SER A 117 -1.09 -1.14 8.87
C SER A 117 0.30 -1.58 9.33
N GLN A 118 1.23 -0.64 9.53
CA GLN A 118 2.55 -0.95 10.10
C GLN A 118 2.41 -1.47 11.54
N HIS A 119 1.57 -0.84 12.35
CA HIS A 119 1.31 -1.28 13.72
C HIS A 119 0.66 -2.67 13.76
N ALA A 120 -0.32 -2.95 12.91
CA ALA A 120 -0.95 -4.26 12.80
C ALA A 120 0.08 -5.35 12.46
N SER A 121 1.01 -5.07 11.55
CA SER A 121 2.11 -5.97 11.22
C SER A 121 3.07 -6.20 12.40
N GLN A 122 3.40 -5.15 13.15
CA GLN A 122 4.20 -5.26 14.37
C GLN A 122 3.49 -6.11 15.45
N GLN A 123 2.19 -5.90 15.65
CA GLN A 123 1.38 -6.69 16.59
C GLN A 123 1.31 -8.15 16.17
N ALA A 124 1.11 -8.43 14.88
CA ALA A 124 1.12 -9.78 14.35
C ALA A 124 2.46 -10.48 14.64
N ARG A 125 3.59 -9.76 14.55
CA ARG A 125 4.91 -10.30 14.90
C ARG A 125 5.00 -10.73 16.35
N GLY A 126 4.53 -9.90 17.28
CA GLY A 126 4.54 -10.21 18.71
C GLY A 126 3.63 -11.39 19.06
N LEU A 127 2.44 -11.45 18.45
CA LEU A 127 1.43 -12.47 18.75
C LEU A 127 1.76 -13.83 18.12
N PHE A 128 2.35 -13.84 16.92
CA PHE A 128 2.45 -15.03 16.07
C PHE A 128 3.87 -15.41 15.68
N GLY A 129 4.88 -14.56 15.88
CA GLY A 129 6.25 -14.81 15.40
C GLY A 129 6.87 -16.11 15.92
N ALA A 130 6.53 -16.54 17.15
CA ALA A 130 6.96 -17.83 17.70
C ALA A 130 5.97 -18.98 17.41
N ARG A 131 4.66 -18.69 17.40
CA ARG A 131 3.60 -19.72 17.30
C ARG A 131 3.33 -20.17 15.87
N LEU A 132 3.54 -19.28 14.90
CA LEU A 132 3.29 -19.48 13.47
C LEU A 132 4.53 -19.13 12.64
N ALA A 133 5.73 -19.39 13.16
CA ALA A 133 6.99 -19.04 12.51
C ALA A 133 7.07 -19.50 11.04
N ARG A 134 6.53 -20.68 10.73
CA ARG A 134 6.48 -21.24 9.36
C ARG A 134 5.57 -20.45 8.41
N LEU A 135 4.55 -19.76 8.92
CA LEU A 135 3.60 -18.94 8.15
C LEU A 135 3.91 -17.45 8.25
N TRP A 136 5.05 -17.07 8.85
CA TRP A 136 5.33 -15.68 9.19
C TRP A 136 5.36 -14.78 7.96
N ASN A 137 5.95 -15.23 6.85
CA ASN A 137 6.05 -14.41 5.64
C ASN A 137 4.67 -14.07 5.06
N GLU A 138 3.77 -15.05 4.98
CA GLU A 138 2.38 -14.85 4.54
C GLU A 138 1.62 -13.93 5.49
N LEU A 139 1.75 -14.18 6.81
CA LEU A 139 1.08 -13.40 7.84
C LEU A 139 1.57 -11.95 7.88
N HIS A 140 2.87 -11.75 7.68
CA HIS A 140 3.48 -10.42 7.61
C HIS A 140 2.92 -9.62 6.44
N GLY A 141 2.88 -10.21 5.24
CA GLY A 141 2.29 -9.58 4.06
C GLY A 141 0.81 -9.24 4.28
N CYS A 142 0.02 -10.20 4.77
CA CYS A 142 -1.40 -9.99 5.05
C CYS A 142 -1.65 -8.90 6.09
N SER A 143 -0.87 -8.85 7.18
CA SER A 143 -1.04 -7.84 8.23
C SER A 143 -0.60 -6.45 7.78
N LEU A 144 0.49 -6.34 7.01
CA LEU A 144 0.96 -5.08 6.45
C LEU A 144 -0.01 -4.53 5.40
N LEU A 145 -0.57 -5.39 4.55
CA LEU A 145 -1.40 -4.99 3.41
C LEU A 145 -2.91 -5.08 3.68
N PHE A 146 -3.33 -5.37 4.91
CA PHE A 146 -4.73 -5.57 5.27
C PHE A 146 -5.65 -4.41 4.83
N LEU A 147 -5.15 -3.17 4.89
CA LEU A 147 -5.90 -1.97 4.48
C LEU A 147 -5.50 -1.46 3.08
N ALA A 148 -4.65 -2.18 2.34
CA ALA A 148 -4.16 -1.76 1.04
C ALA A 148 -5.25 -1.35 0.02
N PRO A 149 -6.46 -1.95 -0.01
CA PRO A 149 -7.51 -1.52 -0.92
C PRO A 149 -7.98 -0.07 -0.71
N ILE A 150 -7.95 0.46 0.52
CA ILE A 150 -8.40 1.84 0.81
C ILE A 150 -7.31 2.88 0.57
N TRP A 151 -6.03 2.48 0.57
CA TRP A 151 -4.89 3.39 0.45
C TRP A 151 -4.96 4.32 -0.77
N PRO A 152 -5.22 3.83 -2.00
CA PRO A 152 -5.36 4.71 -3.16
C PRO A 152 -6.56 5.65 -3.07
N LEU A 153 -7.66 5.21 -2.43
CA LEU A 153 -8.85 6.02 -2.24
C LEU A 153 -8.53 7.22 -1.33
N LEU A 154 -7.86 6.98 -0.21
CA LEU A 154 -7.45 8.04 0.73
C LEU A 154 -6.40 8.97 0.12
N CYS A 155 -5.53 8.44 -0.73
CA CYS A 155 -4.55 9.24 -1.43
C CYS A 155 -5.18 10.17 -2.47
N ALA A 156 -6.12 9.66 -3.28
CA ALA A 156 -6.72 10.43 -4.39
C ALA A 156 -7.94 11.27 -3.97
N HIS A 157 -8.71 10.79 -2.99
CA HIS A 157 -10.00 11.35 -2.58
C HIS A 157 -10.18 11.35 -1.05
N PRO A 158 -9.28 12.00 -0.29
CA PRO A 158 -9.34 12.03 1.18
C PRO A 158 -10.69 12.56 1.71
N GLN A 159 -11.33 13.48 0.99
CA GLN A 159 -12.63 14.05 1.34
C GLN A 159 -13.76 13.01 1.44
N LEU A 160 -13.65 11.87 0.74
CA LEU A 160 -14.65 10.80 0.84
C LEU A 160 -14.58 10.08 2.20
N PHE A 161 -13.37 9.94 2.74
CA PHE A 161 -13.18 9.36 4.06
C PHE A 161 -13.63 10.32 5.16
N GLU A 162 -13.31 11.61 5.05
CA GLU A 162 -13.82 12.63 5.98
C GLU A 162 -15.36 12.65 6.00
N ALA A 163 -16.01 12.60 4.84
CA ALA A 163 -17.46 12.52 4.75
C ALA A 163 -18.02 11.24 5.37
N TRP A 164 -17.36 10.10 5.17
CA TRP A 164 -17.73 8.84 5.78
C TRP A 164 -17.60 8.90 7.31
N GLU A 165 -16.49 9.41 7.84
CA GLU A 165 -16.25 9.54 9.30
C GLU A 165 -17.32 10.44 9.96
N GLN A 166 -17.61 11.58 9.35
CA GLN A 166 -18.64 12.50 9.85
C GLN A 166 -20.02 11.85 9.91
N ARG A 167 -20.39 11.06 8.89
CA ARG A 167 -21.72 10.45 8.81
C ARG A 167 -21.84 9.20 9.66
N VAL A 168 -20.85 8.34 9.62
CA VAL A 168 -20.89 7.04 10.31
C VAL A 168 -20.50 7.18 11.77
N LEU A 169 -19.35 7.79 12.07
CA LEU A 169 -18.83 7.83 13.43
C LEU A 169 -19.51 8.90 14.30
N LEU A 170 -19.81 10.07 13.72
CA LEU A 170 -20.39 11.18 14.50
C LEU A 170 -21.92 11.20 14.45
N LYS A 171 -22.53 10.94 13.28
CA LYS A 171 -24.00 10.97 13.12
C LYS A 171 -24.66 9.60 13.26
N GLY A 172 -23.89 8.51 13.35
CA GLY A 172 -24.42 7.16 13.53
C GLY A 172 -25.20 6.63 12.33
N GLU A 173 -24.98 7.18 11.13
CA GLU A 173 -25.59 6.66 9.92
C GLU A 173 -25.08 5.24 9.61
N ARG A 174 -25.92 4.41 8.98
CA ARG A 174 -25.54 3.02 8.65
C ARG A 174 -24.40 3.02 7.61
N PRO A 175 -23.23 2.39 7.88
CA PRO A 175 -22.07 2.41 6.98
C PRO A 175 -22.41 2.03 5.53
N ALA A 176 -23.12 0.91 5.34
CA ALA A 176 -23.48 0.42 4.00
C ALA A 176 -24.34 1.41 3.20
N ALA A 177 -25.19 2.21 3.85
CA ALA A 177 -25.98 3.22 3.17
C ALA A 177 -25.10 4.41 2.74
N VAL A 178 -24.19 4.84 3.62
CA VAL A 178 -23.24 5.92 3.35
C VAL A 178 -22.24 5.52 2.26
N GLU A 179 -21.71 4.30 2.29
CA GLU A 179 -20.77 3.76 1.29
C GLU A 179 -21.43 3.68 -0.09
N LYS A 180 -22.67 3.18 -0.16
CA LYS A 180 -23.44 3.18 -1.41
C LYS A 180 -23.70 4.59 -1.93
N GLU A 181 -23.94 5.55 -1.04
CA GLU A 181 -24.17 6.94 -1.43
C GLU A 181 -22.88 7.64 -1.89
N LEU A 182 -21.76 7.45 -1.19
CA LEU A 182 -20.48 8.12 -1.49
C LEU A 182 -19.70 7.43 -2.62
N LEU A 183 -19.63 6.10 -2.59
CA LEU A 183 -18.78 5.27 -3.46
C LEU A 183 -19.57 4.51 -4.52
N GLY A 184 -20.86 4.27 -4.29
CA GLY A 184 -21.70 3.46 -5.20
C GLY A 184 -21.52 1.95 -5.03
N VAL A 185 -20.73 1.52 -4.04
CA VAL A 185 -20.48 0.11 -3.69
C VAL A 185 -20.96 -0.19 -2.28
#